data_AF-A0A6C2YUI5-F1
#
_entry.id   AF-A0A6C2YUI5-F1
#
_cell.length_a   1.000
_cell.length_b   1.000
_cell.length_c   1.000
_cell.angle_alpha   90.00
_cell.angle_beta   90.00
_cell.angle_gamma   90.00
#
_symmetry.space_group_name_H-M   'P 1'
#
loop_
_entity.id
_entity.type
_entity.pdbx_description
1 polymer ?
#
loop_
_entity_poly.entity_id
_entity_poly.type
_entity_poly.pdbx_seq_one_letter_code
_entity_poly.pdbx_strand_id
1 'polypeptide(L)'
;MERRHRWLLALCCGAIAVGLFAPAPLAAQPERYDLGLRLRAFERAWDAQPDAAKRQAVVSPLKTAMNAFFSLRLDQAAEGMDRARLMLQGADLERTDLLWANSLAVQPESRLIDAESSSVLVVLRPMYGKWPIPANVRFAVMVGDAPEVEYPLDRFPCIVKVDLQGASKEKNVDLLLKTEIRVGRTIRVPCEQILSRVENRDGRIRLLQAAVAQLPKPRTQIEESTLKHLTEVLALLADRNVMETDYPAARLMAEAETLAKNLATKQQTYTPQRDGQFWLTIPTADGPGVGRIFIPKGLKPGKTVPMVVALHGAGGSENMFFDGYGDGYIVKQCEERGWICLAPRGPGLVGTAPLAGMLDQLVERYPVDRSKILLVGHSMGAAQSIAFAQRLPDRFAMVAALGGGGSIRKDSAAAIAQLPFFIGVGTDDFALNSSRSLRKQLQQANVKSVEFKEYPKIEHIVIVREALPDVLAAFQKLIQPK
;
A
#
# COMPACT_ATOMS: atom_id res chain seq x y z
N MET A 1 24.83 60.11 6.87
CA MET A 1 25.41 58.86 7.39
C MET A 1 24.35 58.11 8.16
N GLU A 2 24.27 56.82 7.91
CA GLU A 2 23.61 55.75 8.70
C GLU A 2 22.07 55.66 8.79
N ARG A 3 21.56 54.70 8.01
CA ARG A 3 20.80 53.49 8.42
C ARG A 3 19.71 53.65 9.49
N ARG A 4 18.46 53.47 9.04
CA ARG A 4 17.42 52.63 9.68
C ARG A 4 16.25 52.46 8.70
N HIS A 5 16.17 51.33 8.01
CA HIS A 5 14.92 50.82 7.44
C HIS A 5 14.86 49.31 7.74
N ARG A 6 13.85 48.94 8.53
CA ARG A 6 13.57 47.59 9.00
C ARG A 6 13.00 46.76 7.85
N TRP A 7 13.45 45.52 7.76
CA TRP A 7 12.98 44.50 6.84
C TRP A 7 11.55 44.07 7.19
N LEU A 8 10.62 44.33 6.28
CA LEU A 8 9.40 43.55 6.10
C LEU A 8 9.77 42.38 5.17
N LEU A 9 10.01 41.20 5.75
CA LEU A 9 10.13 39.96 4.99
C LEU A 9 8.76 39.29 4.95
N ALA A 10 8.27 39.13 3.72
CA ALA A 10 6.95 38.66 3.37
C ALA A 10 6.69 37.23 3.85
N LEU A 11 5.75 37.11 4.80
CA LEU A 11 4.91 35.95 5.00
C LEU A 11 3.93 35.84 3.82
N CYS A 12 4.31 35.12 2.77
CA CYS A 12 3.40 34.66 1.73
C CYS A 12 3.53 33.14 1.58
N CYS A 13 3.08 32.41 2.59
CA CYS A 13 2.70 31.00 2.55
C CYS A 13 1.77 30.75 3.76
N GLY A 14 0.59 31.38 3.73
CA GLY A 14 -0.41 31.23 4.78
C GLY A 14 -1.80 31.13 4.15
N ALA A 15 -2.57 30.15 4.63
CA ALA A 15 -4.02 30.00 4.45
C ALA A 15 -4.55 29.20 3.24
N ILE A 16 -3.97 28.02 2.94
CA ILE A 16 -4.76 26.91 2.40
C ILE A 16 -4.58 25.67 3.27
N ALA A 17 -5.65 25.31 3.98
CA ALA A 17 -5.94 23.98 4.55
C ALA A 17 -5.12 23.48 5.76
N VAL A 18 -5.16 24.19 6.89
CA VAL A 18 -4.83 23.59 8.22
C VAL A 18 -6.02 22.82 8.83
N GLY A 19 -7.20 22.83 8.19
CA GLY A 19 -8.43 22.19 8.69
C GLY A 19 -8.86 20.86 8.07
N LEU A 20 -8.07 20.24 7.16
CA LEU A 20 -8.59 19.16 6.30
C LEU A 20 -8.04 17.75 6.52
N PHE A 21 -7.04 17.53 7.37
CA PHE A 21 -6.27 16.27 7.28
C PHE A 21 -5.87 15.70 8.64
N ALA A 22 -6.83 15.62 9.56
CA ALA A 22 -6.83 14.62 10.63
C ALA A 22 -6.76 13.19 10.02
N PRO A 23 -6.37 12.14 10.77
CA PRO A 23 -6.65 10.77 10.33
C PRO A 23 -8.11 10.72 9.85
N ALA A 24 -8.32 10.17 8.66
CA ALA A 24 -9.65 10.15 8.07
C ALA A 24 -10.64 9.61 9.11
N PRO A 25 -11.78 10.26 9.32
CA PRO A 25 -12.76 9.76 10.27
C PRO A 25 -13.05 8.31 9.92
N LEU A 26 -13.21 7.45 10.94
CA LEU A 26 -13.49 6.02 10.80
C LEU A 26 -14.59 5.73 9.76
N ALA A 27 -15.52 6.69 9.60
CA ALA A 27 -16.62 6.69 8.63
C ALA A 27 -16.22 6.68 7.14
N ALA A 28 -15.00 7.07 6.75
CA ALA A 28 -14.55 7.11 5.35
C ALA A 28 -13.65 5.91 4.96
N GLN A 29 -13.38 4.99 5.90
CA GLN A 29 -12.53 3.83 5.65
C GLN A 29 -13.11 2.84 4.64
N PRO A 30 -14.44 2.54 4.65
CA PRO A 30 -15.02 1.65 3.65
C PRO A 30 -14.85 2.17 2.21
N GLU A 31 -14.95 3.47 1.98
CA GLU A 31 -14.75 4.13 0.69
C GLU A 31 -13.28 4.09 0.26
N ARG A 32 -12.34 4.27 1.20
CA ARG A 32 -10.90 4.16 0.92
C ARG A 32 -10.48 2.74 0.55
N TYR A 33 -11.02 1.74 1.24
CA TYR A 33 -10.82 0.34 0.88
C TYR A 33 -11.32 0.04 -0.54
N ASP A 34 -12.53 0.52 -0.90
CA ASP A 34 -13.09 0.38 -2.24
C ASP A 34 -12.21 1.04 -3.32
N LEU A 35 -11.70 2.24 -3.05
CA LEU A 35 -10.73 2.92 -3.93
C LEU A 35 -9.44 2.10 -4.11
N GLY A 36 -8.97 1.41 -3.07
CA GLY A 36 -7.83 0.50 -3.16
C GLY A 36 -8.08 -0.65 -4.15
N LEU A 37 -9.26 -1.27 -4.10
CA LEU A 37 -9.66 -2.32 -5.05
C LEU A 37 -9.71 -1.79 -6.49
N ARG A 38 -10.27 -0.59 -6.69
CA ARG A 38 -10.37 0.07 -8.00
C ARG A 38 -9.01 0.43 -8.57
N LEU A 39 -8.12 0.97 -7.73
CA LEU A 39 -6.74 1.27 -8.12
C LEU A 39 -6.04 0.00 -8.61
N ARG A 40 -6.14 -1.11 -7.89
CA ARG A 40 -5.54 -2.40 -8.30
C ARG A 40 -6.14 -2.95 -9.59
N ALA A 41 -7.46 -2.81 -9.78
CA ALA A 41 -8.10 -3.19 -11.04
C ALA A 41 -7.61 -2.33 -12.20
N PHE A 42 -7.44 -1.03 -11.99
CA PHE A 42 -6.87 -0.10 -12.97
C PHE A 42 -5.41 -0.46 -13.29
N GLU A 43 -4.56 -0.68 -12.29
CA GLU A 43 -3.15 -1.01 -12.47
C GLU A 43 -2.95 -2.33 -13.25
N ARG A 44 -3.79 -3.34 -12.98
CA ARG A 44 -3.80 -4.59 -13.78
C ARG A 44 -4.20 -4.33 -15.24
N ALA A 45 -5.18 -3.47 -15.48
CA ALA A 45 -5.57 -3.10 -16.84
C ALA A 45 -4.49 -2.27 -17.55
N TRP A 46 -3.77 -1.41 -16.81
CA TRP A 46 -2.64 -0.65 -17.32
C TRP A 46 -1.53 -1.58 -17.81
N ASP A 47 -1.12 -2.52 -16.96
CA ASP A 47 -0.08 -3.50 -17.30
C ASP A 47 -0.49 -4.40 -18.47
N ALA A 48 -1.76 -4.78 -18.55
CA ALA A 48 -2.30 -5.60 -19.64
C ALA A 48 -2.46 -4.85 -20.98
N GLN A 49 -2.42 -3.51 -21.00
CA GLN A 49 -2.59 -2.73 -22.22
C GLN A 49 -1.23 -2.44 -22.89
N PRO A 50 -0.84 -3.12 -23.98
CA PRO A 50 0.46 -2.88 -24.64
C PRO A 50 0.53 -1.57 -25.43
N ASP A 51 -0.62 -1.00 -25.81
CA ASP A 51 -0.66 0.21 -26.64
C ASP A 51 -0.39 1.47 -25.79
N ALA A 52 0.78 2.08 -26.04
CA ALA A 52 1.21 3.30 -25.36
C ALA A 52 0.26 4.49 -25.62
N ALA A 53 -0.38 4.58 -26.79
CA ALA A 53 -1.33 5.66 -27.07
C ALA A 53 -2.62 5.49 -26.25
N LYS A 54 -3.09 4.25 -26.06
CA LYS A 54 -4.22 3.96 -25.16
C LYS A 54 -3.88 4.25 -23.70
N ARG A 55 -2.69 3.86 -23.23
CA ARG A 55 -2.18 4.24 -21.90
C ARG A 55 -2.13 5.76 -21.73
N GLN A 56 -1.68 6.47 -22.74
CA GLN A 56 -1.63 7.93 -22.72
C GLN A 56 -3.02 8.58 -22.64
N ALA A 57 -4.02 8.00 -23.34
CA ALA A 57 -5.37 8.55 -23.39
C ALA A 57 -6.05 8.61 -22.00
N VAL A 58 -5.63 7.76 -21.05
CA VAL A 58 -6.25 7.68 -19.71
C VAL A 58 -5.60 8.57 -18.66
N VAL A 59 -4.53 9.28 -19.02
CA VAL A 59 -3.78 10.14 -18.09
C VAL A 59 -4.63 11.30 -17.59
N SER A 60 -5.40 11.94 -18.47
CA SER A 60 -6.30 13.05 -18.09
C SER A 60 -7.39 12.65 -17.08
N PRO A 61 -8.19 11.58 -17.33
CA PRO A 61 -9.17 11.13 -16.33
C PRO A 61 -8.51 10.67 -15.02
N LEU A 62 -7.30 10.08 -15.09
CA LEU A 62 -6.57 9.67 -13.89
C LEU A 62 -6.08 10.87 -13.05
N LYS A 63 -5.60 11.94 -13.69
CA LYS A 63 -5.29 13.21 -12.99
C LYS A 63 -6.51 13.78 -12.28
N THR A 64 -7.67 13.70 -12.93
CA THR A 64 -8.94 14.15 -12.36
C THR A 64 -9.30 13.31 -11.13
N ALA A 65 -9.18 11.98 -11.24
CA ALA A 65 -9.40 11.05 -10.13
C ALA A 65 -8.46 11.35 -8.95
N MET A 66 -7.19 11.62 -9.23
CA MET A 66 -6.20 11.91 -8.20
C MET A 66 -6.48 13.22 -7.47
N ASN A 67 -6.81 14.28 -8.22
CA ASN A 67 -7.20 15.55 -7.62
C ASN A 67 -8.47 15.41 -6.75
N ALA A 68 -9.42 14.58 -7.18
CA ALA A 68 -10.60 14.27 -6.39
C ALA A 68 -10.25 13.54 -5.08
N PHE A 69 -9.36 12.55 -5.14
CA PHE A 69 -8.88 11.82 -3.95
C PHE A 69 -8.25 12.76 -2.91
N PHE A 70 -7.29 13.60 -3.31
CA PHE A 70 -6.65 14.55 -2.40
C PHE A 70 -7.61 15.61 -1.85
N SER A 71 -8.70 15.88 -2.57
CA SER A 71 -9.77 16.77 -2.12
C SER A 71 -10.87 16.06 -1.33
N LEU A 72 -10.67 14.79 -0.94
CA LEU A 72 -11.64 13.95 -0.22
C LEU A 72 -12.98 13.72 -0.96
N ARG A 73 -13.01 13.90 -2.28
CA ARG A 73 -14.15 13.58 -3.16
C ARG A 73 -14.00 12.13 -3.66
N LEU A 74 -14.23 11.18 -2.76
CA LEU A 74 -13.91 9.77 -2.96
C LEU A 74 -14.79 9.11 -4.05
N ASP A 75 -16.03 9.57 -4.20
CA ASP A 75 -16.96 9.18 -5.26
C ASP A 75 -16.41 9.54 -6.66
N GLN A 76 -15.94 10.78 -6.84
CA GLN A 76 -15.35 11.26 -8.09
C GLN A 76 -14.00 10.59 -8.38
N ALA A 77 -13.24 10.28 -7.33
CA ALA A 77 -12.01 9.49 -7.47
C ALA A 77 -12.33 8.08 -8.00
N ALA A 78 -13.35 7.43 -7.44
CA ALA A 78 -13.80 6.10 -7.88
C ALA A 78 -14.28 6.12 -9.33
N GLU A 79 -15.10 7.09 -9.72
CA GLU A 79 -15.57 7.24 -11.10
C GLU A 79 -14.41 7.44 -12.09
N GLY A 80 -13.47 8.32 -11.75
CA GLY A 80 -12.33 8.60 -12.62
C GLY A 80 -11.41 7.39 -12.82
N MET A 81 -11.16 6.61 -11.76
CA MET A 81 -10.36 5.36 -11.86
C MET A 81 -11.04 4.32 -12.74
N ASP A 82 -12.35 4.14 -12.59
CA ASP A 82 -13.10 3.18 -13.39
C ASP A 82 -13.21 3.59 -14.85
N ARG A 83 -13.46 4.87 -15.14
CA ARG A 83 -13.43 5.37 -16.52
C ARG A 83 -12.06 5.18 -17.14
N ALA A 84 -10.98 5.48 -16.42
CA ALA A 84 -9.63 5.24 -16.91
C ALA A 84 -9.38 3.76 -17.20
N ARG A 85 -9.80 2.85 -16.33
CA ARG A 85 -9.71 1.39 -16.54
C ARG A 85 -10.52 0.94 -17.77
N LEU A 86 -11.76 1.40 -17.89
CA LEU A 86 -12.65 1.05 -19.00
C LEU A 86 -12.10 1.56 -20.35
N MET A 87 -11.51 2.75 -20.37
CA MET A 87 -10.81 3.28 -21.56
C MET A 87 -9.62 2.41 -21.96
N LEU A 88 -8.81 1.94 -21.00
CA LEU A 88 -7.72 0.99 -21.29
C LEU A 88 -8.26 -0.30 -21.89
N GLN A 89 -9.45 -0.73 -21.49
CA GLN A 89 -10.11 -1.94 -22.01
C GLN A 89 -10.84 -1.71 -23.34
N GLY A 90 -10.85 -0.48 -23.86
CA GLY A 90 -11.54 -0.11 -25.11
C GLY A 90 -13.06 -0.14 -24.99
N ALA A 91 -13.60 0.04 -23.78
CA ALA A 91 -15.04 0.01 -23.55
C ALA A 91 -15.73 1.30 -23.99
N ASP A 92 -17.00 1.17 -24.39
CA ASP A 92 -17.86 2.31 -24.74
C ASP A 92 -18.38 3.00 -23.48
N LEU A 93 -17.91 4.22 -23.22
CA LEU A 93 -18.30 5.00 -22.04
C LEU A 93 -19.67 5.67 -22.15
N GLU A 94 -20.34 5.61 -23.30
CA GLU A 94 -21.73 6.07 -23.44
C GLU A 94 -22.74 5.05 -22.89
N ARG A 95 -22.29 3.82 -22.65
CA ARG A 95 -23.09 2.74 -22.05
C ARG A 95 -23.35 2.99 -20.57
N THR A 96 -24.51 3.57 -20.27
CA THR A 96 -24.94 3.86 -18.89
C THR A 96 -25.09 2.60 -18.03
N ASP A 97 -25.45 1.46 -18.60
CA ASP A 97 -25.53 0.17 -17.91
C ASP A 97 -24.16 -0.41 -17.54
N LEU A 98 -23.14 -0.17 -18.37
CA LEU A 98 -21.75 -0.49 -18.06
C LEU A 98 -21.23 0.41 -16.94
N LEU A 99 -21.41 1.72 -17.04
CA LEU A 99 -21.00 2.67 -15.99
C LEU A 99 -21.72 2.38 -14.67
N TRP A 100 -23.01 2.07 -14.72
CA TRP A 100 -23.80 1.65 -13.56
C TRP A 100 -23.21 0.41 -12.90
N ALA A 101 -22.90 -0.65 -13.65
CA ALA A 101 -22.37 -1.89 -13.08
C ALA A 101 -21.02 -1.67 -12.36
N ASN A 102 -20.18 -0.80 -12.91
CA ASN A 102 -18.87 -0.44 -12.37
C ASN A 102 -18.98 0.54 -11.17
N SER A 103 -20.09 1.28 -11.07
CA SER A 103 -20.33 2.23 -9.98
C SER A 103 -20.59 1.62 -8.62
N LEU A 104 -20.84 0.31 -8.53
CA LEU A 104 -21.23 -0.35 -7.29
C LEU A 104 -20.00 -0.69 -6.44
N ALA A 105 -20.09 -0.42 -5.14
CA ALA A 105 -19.20 -0.95 -4.13
C ALA A 105 -19.84 -2.20 -3.52
N VAL A 106 -19.03 -3.26 -3.37
CA VAL A 106 -19.43 -4.54 -2.77
C VAL A 106 -18.66 -4.71 -1.47
N GLN A 107 -19.35 -4.87 -0.34
CA GLN A 107 -18.71 -4.93 0.97
C GLN A 107 -19.33 -6.04 1.83
N PRO A 108 -18.56 -7.07 2.24
CA PRO A 108 -19.02 -7.97 3.28
C PRO A 108 -19.15 -7.22 4.61
N GLU A 109 -20.18 -7.53 5.38
CA GLU A 109 -20.43 -6.94 6.71
C GLU A 109 -19.29 -7.25 7.69
N SER A 110 -18.65 -8.42 7.54
CA SER A 110 -17.46 -8.81 8.30
C SER A 110 -16.44 -9.43 7.37
N ARG A 111 -15.15 -9.17 7.65
CA ARG A 111 -14.00 -9.82 6.99
C ARG A 111 -13.35 -10.90 7.86
N LEU A 112 -13.72 -10.98 9.15
CA LEU A 112 -13.30 -12.03 10.06
C LEU A 112 -14.53 -12.61 10.77
N ILE A 113 -14.91 -13.82 10.38
CA ILE A 113 -16.08 -14.53 10.89
C ILE A 113 -15.68 -15.74 11.73
N ASP A 114 -16.58 -16.15 12.63
CA ASP A 114 -16.41 -17.40 13.37
C ASP A 114 -16.74 -18.60 12.47
N ALA A 115 -16.05 -19.73 12.64
CA ALA A 115 -16.29 -20.98 11.92
C ALA A 115 -17.72 -21.53 12.08
N GLU A 116 -18.42 -21.18 13.16
CA GLU A 116 -19.83 -21.55 13.37
C GLU A 116 -20.80 -20.67 12.57
N SER A 117 -20.32 -19.60 11.91
CA SER A 117 -21.15 -18.72 11.11
C SER A 117 -21.65 -19.46 9.87
N SER A 118 -22.96 -19.67 9.76
CA SER A 118 -23.58 -20.31 8.59
C SER A 118 -23.74 -19.39 7.38
N SER A 119 -23.61 -18.08 7.59
CA SER A 119 -23.76 -17.08 6.53
C SER A 119 -23.02 -15.78 6.83
N VAL A 120 -22.74 -14.99 5.79
CA VAL A 120 -22.28 -13.60 5.90
C VAL A 120 -23.18 -12.67 5.08
N LEU A 121 -23.41 -11.46 5.56
CA LEU A 121 -24.10 -10.44 4.78
C LEU A 121 -23.12 -9.74 3.84
N VAL A 122 -23.52 -9.55 2.58
CA VAL A 122 -22.79 -8.74 1.60
C VAL A 122 -23.68 -7.59 1.17
N VAL A 123 -23.17 -6.38 1.33
CA VAL A 123 -23.86 -5.12 1.06
C VAL A 123 -23.37 -4.54 -0.25
N LEU A 124 -24.30 -4.19 -1.12
CA LEU A 124 -24.05 -3.46 -2.36
C LEU A 124 -24.67 -2.08 -2.28
N ARG A 125 -23.89 -1.08 -2.65
CA ARG A 125 -24.31 0.32 -2.72
C ARG A 125 -23.64 1.02 -3.90
N PRO A 126 -24.32 1.98 -4.55
CA PRO A 126 -23.63 2.88 -5.48
C PRO A 126 -22.53 3.65 -4.75
N MET A 127 -21.29 3.56 -5.25
CA MET A 127 -20.15 4.37 -4.82
C MET A 127 -20.18 5.76 -5.45
N TYR A 128 -20.68 5.83 -6.69
CA TYR A 128 -20.86 7.07 -7.43
C TYR A 128 -22.01 6.94 -8.43
N GLY A 129 -22.38 8.07 -9.03
CA GLY A 129 -23.42 8.12 -10.06
C GLY A 129 -24.84 7.82 -9.57
N LYS A 130 -25.81 8.19 -10.41
CA LYS A 130 -27.25 8.07 -10.12
C LYS A 130 -27.96 7.63 -11.39
N TRP A 131 -27.89 6.34 -11.69
CA TRP A 131 -28.59 5.74 -12.82
C TRP A 131 -29.69 4.81 -12.33
N PRO A 132 -30.78 4.62 -13.11
CA PRO A 132 -31.75 3.57 -12.83
C PRO A 132 -31.08 2.20 -12.93
N ILE A 133 -31.59 1.23 -12.18
CA ILE A 133 -31.11 -0.16 -12.24
C ILE A 133 -31.46 -0.72 -13.64
N PRO A 134 -30.48 -1.22 -14.41
CA PRO A 134 -30.74 -1.83 -15.70
C PRO A 134 -31.68 -3.05 -15.59
N ALA A 135 -32.32 -3.43 -16.70
CA ALA A 135 -33.05 -4.70 -16.75
C ALA A 135 -32.07 -5.90 -16.75
N ASN A 136 -32.54 -7.06 -16.29
CA ASN A 136 -31.79 -8.33 -16.33
C ASN A 136 -30.43 -8.28 -15.60
N VAL A 137 -30.42 -7.70 -14.41
CA VAL A 137 -29.24 -7.64 -13.55
C VAL A 137 -29.22 -8.83 -12.60
N ARG A 138 -28.05 -9.47 -12.48
CA ARG A 138 -27.76 -10.50 -11.47
C ARG A 138 -26.50 -10.14 -10.70
N PHE A 139 -26.51 -10.48 -9.41
CA PHE A 139 -25.32 -10.45 -8.56
C PHE A 139 -24.89 -11.87 -8.26
N ALA A 140 -23.78 -12.30 -8.84
CA ALA A 140 -23.21 -13.61 -8.60
C ALA A 140 -22.20 -13.53 -7.45
N VAL A 141 -22.26 -14.48 -6.52
CA VAL A 141 -21.38 -14.57 -5.35
C VAL A 141 -20.89 -15.99 -5.16
N MET A 142 -19.59 -16.13 -4.92
CA MET A 142 -18.95 -17.39 -4.59
C MET A 142 -17.96 -17.18 -3.44
N VAL A 143 -17.96 -18.07 -2.45
CA VAL A 143 -17.05 -18.01 -1.30
C VAL A 143 -16.26 -19.30 -1.21
N GLY A 144 -14.94 -19.21 -1.37
CA GLY A 144 -14.06 -20.38 -1.37
C GLY A 144 -14.49 -21.42 -2.43
N ASP A 145 -14.75 -22.65 -1.97
CA ASP A 145 -15.14 -23.79 -2.81
C ASP A 145 -16.66 -23.95 -2.96
N ALA A 146 -17.46 -23.07 -2.34
CA ALA A 146 -18.92 -23.15 -2.43
C ALA A 146 -19.40 -22.89 -3.86
N PRO A 147 -20.53 -23.49 -4.29
CA PRO A 147 -21.16 -23.14 -5.56
C PRO A 147 -21.49 -21.64 -5.65
N GLU A 148 -21.39 -21.09 -6.86
CA GLU A 148 -21.84 -19.73 -7.12
C GLU A 148 -23.37 -19.61 -6.92
N VAL A 149 -23.80 -18.55 -6.24
CA VAL A 149 -25.20 -18.22 -6.01
C VAL A 149 -25.52 -16.87 -6.66
N GLU A 150 -26.62 -16.80 -7.40
CA GLU A 150 -27.11 -15.56 -8.01
C GLU A 150 -28.25 -14.93 -7.20
N TYR A 151 -28.14 -13.63 -6.98
CA TYR A 151 -29.17 -12.82 -6.34
C TYR A 151 -29.74 -11.81 -7.34
N PRO A 152 -31.06 -11.51 -7.29
CA PRO A 152 -31.61 -10.37 -8.01
C PRO A 152 -31.09 -9.05 -7.40
N LEU A 153 -30.87 -8.05 -8.25
CA LEU A 153 -30.59 -6.68 -7.84
C LEU A 153 -31.72 -5.78 -8.33
N ASP A 154 -32.64 -5.42 -7.43
CA ASP A 154 -33.86 -4.67 -7.74
C ASP A 154 -33.99 -3.34 -6.96
N ARG A 155 -33.25 -3.18 -5.86
CA ARG A 155 -33.20 -1.93 -5.06
C ARG A 155 -31.88 -1.79 -4.30
N PHE A 156 -31.59 -0.56 -3.85
CA PHE A 156 -30.42 -0.25 -3.03
C PHE A 156 -30.78 0.33 -1.65
N PRO A 157 -29.97 0.07 -0.60
CA PRO A 157 -28.86 -0.88 -0.58
C PRO A 157 -29.37 -2.32 -0.79
N CYS A 158 -28.67 -3.09 -1.61
CA CYS A 158 -28.96 -4.51 -1.75
C CYS A 158 -28.13 -5.23 -0.70
N ILE A 159 -28.79 -6.00 0.17
CA ILE A 159 -28.12 -6.79 1.20
C ILE A 159 -28.48 -8.23 0.92
N VAL A 160 -27.47 -9.04 0.60
CA VAL A 160 -27.65 -10.46 0.33
C VAL A 160 -27.04 -11.28 1.46
N LYS A 161 -27.76 -12.32 1.88
CA LYS A 161 -27.28 -13.29 2.86
C LYS A 161 -26.62 -14.44 2.12
N VAL A 162 -25.30 -14.51 2.18
CA VAL A 162 -24.50 -15.51 1.48
C VAL A 162 -24.27 -16.70 2.39
N ASP A 163 -24.70 -17.88 1.95
CA ASP A 163 -24.46 -19.15 2.64
C ASP A 163 -22.97 -19.53 2.59
N LEU A 164 -22.43 -20.05 3.68
CA LEU A 164 -21.04 -20.48 3.82
C LEU A 164 -20.89 -22.01 3.84
N GLN A 165 -22.00 -22.75 3.73
CA GLN A 165 -21.98 -24.20 3.61
C GLN A 165 -21.19 -24.62 2.37
N GLY A 166 -20.21 -25.49 2.56
CA GLY A 166 -19.33 -25.95 1.49
C GLY A 166 -18.21 -24.97 1.09
N ALA A 167 -18.11 -23.79 1.70
CA ALA A 167 -17.08 -22.80 1.35
C ALA A 167 -15.63 -23.28 1.58
N SER A 168 -15.43 -24.16 2.56
CA SER A 168 -14.19 -24.93 2.75
C SER A 168 -14.42 -25.99 3.84
N LYS A 169 -13.62 -27.06 3.85
CA LYS A 169 -13.56 -28.04 4.95
C LYS A 169 -12.70 -27.55 6.12
N GLU A 170 -11.78 -26.63 5.87
CA GLU A 170 -10.90 -26.07 6.89
C GLU A 170 -11.61 -25.00 7.68
N LYS A 171 -11.49 -25.05 9.02
CA LYS A 171 -12.18 -24.11 9.88
C LYS A 171 -11.39 -22.83 10.18
N ASN A 172 -10.09 -22.83 9.87
CA ASN A 172 -9.16 -21.72 10.06
C ASN A 172 -8.49 -21.38 8.72
N VAL A 173 -9.15 -20.56 7.92
CA VAL A 173 -8.78 -20.36 6.51
C VAL A 173 -9.18 -18.97 6.03
N ASP A 174 -8.34 -18.39 5.17
CA ASP A 174 -8.65 -17.16 4.43
C ASP A 174 -9.32 -17.55 3.11
N LEU A 175 -10.61 -17.26 2.97
CA LEU A 175 -11.42 -17.61 1.80
C LEU A 175 -11.44 -16.46 0.81
N LEU A 176 -11.47 -16.82 -0.48
CA LEU A 176 -11.69 -15.85 -1.54
C LEU A 176 -13.19 -15.61 -1.71
N LEU A 177 -13.63 -14.39 -1.45
CA LEU A 177 -14.97 -13.91 -1.80
C LEU A 177 -14.91 -13.34 -3.21
N LYS A 178 -15.40 -14.11 -4.18
CA LYS A 178 -15.57 -13.64 -5.56
C LYS A 178 -17.00 -13.16 -5.77
N THR A 179 -17.13 -11.99 -6.36
CA THR A 179 -18.42 -11.38 -6.67
C THR A 179 -18.41 -10.86 -8.09
N GLU A 180 -19.55 -10.86 -8.76
CA GLU A 180 -19.67 -10.36 -10.12
C GLU A 180 -21.02 -9.69 -10.35
N ILE A 181 -21.00 -8.43 -10.81
CA ILE A 181 -22.20 -7.75 -11.32
C ILE A 181 -22.38 -8.14 -12.78
N ARG A 182 -23.52 -8.76 -13.10
CA ARG A 182 -23.90 -9.21 -14.44
C ARG A 182 -25.05 -8.37 -14.95
N VAL A 183 -24.88 -7.72 -16.10
CA VAL A 183 -25.99 -7.06 -16.83
C VAL A 183 -26.17 -7.73 -18.18
N GLY A 184 -27.31 -8.38 -18.37
CA GLY A 184 -27.57 -9.19 -19.56
C GLY A 184 -26.49 -10.25 -19.81
N ARG A 185 -26.15 -10.47 -21.09
CA ARG A 185 -25.17 -11.49 -21.50
C ARG A 185 -23.73 -10.97 -21.63
N THR A 186 -23.53 -9.65 -21.62
CA THR A 186 -22.28 -9.02 -22.10
C THR A 186 -21.50 -8.29 -21.01
N ILE A 187 -22.17 -7.67 -20.04
CA ILE A 187 -21.48 -6.91 -19.00
C ILE A 187 -21.21 -7.82 -17.80
N ARG A 188 -19.94 -7.89 -17.41
CA ARG A 188 -19.42 -8.68 -16.29
C ARG A 188 -18.40 -7.82 -15.54
N VAL A 189 -18.67 -7.52 -14.27
CA VAL A 189 -17.79 -6.70 -13.42
C VAL A 189 -17.39 -7.51 -12.19
N PRO A 190 -16.24 -8.20 -12.22
CA PRO A 190 -15.79 -9.02 -11.10
C PRO A 190 -15.13 -8.16 -10.01
N CYS A 191 -15.28 -8.59 -8.76
CA CYS A 191 -14.60 -8.06 -7.59
C CYS A 191 -14.21 -9.22 -6.67
N GLU A 192 -12.95 -9.22 -6.21
CA GLU A 192 -12.39 -10.24 -5.32
C GLU A 192 -11.96 -9.58 -4.00
N GLN A 193 -12.29 -10.22 -2.89
CA GLN A 193 -11.95 -9.78 -1.52
C GLN A 193 -11.61 -11.00 -0.65
N ILE A 194 -10.95 -10.78 0.49
CA ILE A 194 -10.69 -11.85 1.47
C ILE A 194 -11.80 -11.88 2.53
N LEU A 195 -12.30 -13.09 2.81
CA LEU A 195 -13.15 -13.40 3.95
C LEU A 195 -12.48 -14.47 4.82
N SER A 196 -12.01 -14.09 5.99
CA SER A 196 -11.33 -15.00 6.90
C SER A 196 -12.31 -15.69 7.84
N ARG A 197 -12.17 -17.01 7.98
CA ARG A 197 -12.94 -17.83 8.90
C ARG A 197 -12.01 -18.48 9.92
N VAL A 198 -12.35 -18.38 11.21
CA VAL A 198 -11.57 -19.00 12.29
C VAL A 198 -12.47 -19.62 13.36
N GLU A 199 -12.07 -20.76 13.94
CA GLU A 199 -12.79 -21.35 15.07
C GLU A 199 -12.65 -20.51 16.33
N ASN A 200 -13.72 -20.40 17.11
CA ASN A 200 -13.73 -19.73 18.42
C ASN A 200 -13.05 -18.35 18.35
N ARG A 201 -13.45 -17.55 17.36
CA ARG A 201 -12.83 -16.27 17.00
C ARG A 201 -12.63 -15.38 18.23
N ASP A 202 -13.71 -15.15 18.97
CA ASP A 202 -13.69 -14.22 20.10
C ASP A 202 -12.90 -14.79 21.28
N GLY A 203 -12.96 -16.12 21.50
CA GLY A 203 -12.16 -16.78 22.53
C GLY A 203 -10.67 -16.70 22.25
N ARG A 204 -10.24 -16.92 21.01
CA ARG A 204 -8.84 -16.82 20.60
C ARG A 204 -8.32 -15.38 20.69
N ILE A 205 -9.11 -14.40 20.27
CA ILE A 205 -8.76 -12.98 20.44
C ILE A 205 -8.59 -12.63 21.93
N ARG A 206 -9.49 -13.10 22.81
CA ARG A 206 -9.34 -12.89 24.27
C ARG A 206 -8.07 -13.52 24.83
N LEU A 207 -7.69 -14.73 24.38
CA LEU A 207 -6.44 -15.37 24.79
C LEU A 207 -5.21 -14.56 24.34
N LEU A 208 -5.22 -14.05 23.11
CA LEU A 208 -4.17 -13.17 22.60
C LEU A 208 -4.08 -11.86 23.38
N GLN A 209 -5.22 -11.22 23.69
CA GLN A 209 -5.26 -10.03 24.54
C GLN A 209 -4.70 -10.28 25.93
N ALA A 210 -5.01 -11.43 26.55
CA ALA A 210 -4.44 -11.83 27.82
C ALA A 210 -2.92 -12.04 27.73
N ALA A 211 -2.43 -12.67 26.66
CA ALA A 211 -0.99 -12.82 26.41
C ALA A 211 -0.30 -11.45 26.25
N VAL A 212 -0.91 -10.51 25.50
CA VAL A 212 -0.42 -9.14 25.32
C VAL A 212 -0.35 -8.37 26.63
N ALA A 213 -1.30 -8.59 27.55
CA ALA A 213 -1.34 -7.95 28.85
C ALA A 213 -0.18 -8.37 29.78
N GLN A 214 0.36 -9.58 29.57
CA GLN A 214 1.50 -10.12 30.33
C GLN A 214 2.87 -9.69 29.77
N LEU A 215 2.91 -9.06 28.60
CA LEU A 215 4.16 -8.62 27.99
C LEU A 215 4.84 -7.49 28.79
N PRO A 216 6.18 -7.41 28.76
CA PRO A 216 6.90 -6.34 29.43
C PRO A 216 6.56 -4.95 28.87
N LYS A 217 6.71 -3.94 29.72
CA LYS A 217 6.57 -2.52 29.38
C LYS A 217 7.85 -1.79 29.86
N PRO A 218 8.65 -1.17 28.97
CA PRO A 218 8.49 -1.09 27.52
C PRO A 218 8.73 -2.45 26.83
N ARG A 219 8.16 -2.62 25.63
CA ARG A 219 8.44 -3.76 24.75
C ARG A 219 9.74 -3.52 24.01
N THR A 220 10.60 -4.52 23.95
CA THR A 220 11.95 -4.41 23.37
C THR A 220 12.20 -5.43 22.26
N GLN A 221 11.33 -6.42 22.09
CA GLN A 221 11.43 -7.41 21.00
C GLN A 221 10.41 -7.14 19.88
N ILE A 222 10.79 -7.51 18.65
CA ILE A 222 9.90 -7.45 17.47
C ILE A 222 8.65 -8.31 17.74
N GLU A 223 8.84 -9.50 18.30
CA GLU A 223 7.76 -10.44 18.60
C GLU A 223 6.72 -9.85 19.57
N GLU A 224 7.17 -9.20 20.65
CA GLU A 224 6.28 -8.57 21.65
C GLU A 224 5.43 -7.45 21.05
N SER A 225 6.09 -6.58 20.28
CA SER A 225 5.44 -5.42 19.65
C SER A 225 4.50 -5.86 18.53
N THR A 226 4.90 -6.88 17.76
CA THR A 226 4.09 -7.43 16.67
C THR A 226 2.89 -8.21 17.20
N LEU A 227 3.03 -9.00 18.27
CA LEU A 227 1.91 -9.68 18.91
C LEU A 227 0.82 -8.70 19.34
N LYS A 228 1.21 -7.58 19.98
CA LYS A 228 0.26 -6.51 20.31
C LYS A 228 -0.45 -6.00 19.06
N HIS A 229 0.30 -5.62 18.03
CA HIS A 229 -0.25 -5.03 16.82
C HIS A 229 -1.22 -5.98 16.09
N LEU A 230 -0.83 -7.24 15.88
CA LEU A 230 -1.69 -8.23 15.23
C LEU A 230 -2.96 -8.50 16.04
N THR A 231 -2.85 -8.55 17.37
CA THR A 231 -4.03 -8.70 18.25
C THR A 231 -5.00 -7.52 18.10
N GLU A 232 -4.49 -6.30 17.97
CA GLU A 232 -5.32 -5.10 17.73
C GLU A 232 -6.00 -5.14 16.36
N VAL A 233 -5.28 -5.53 15.30
CA VAL A 233 -5.86 -5.70 13.96
C VAL A 233 -6.96 -6.77 13.96
N LEU A 234 -6.73 -7.92 14.60
CA LEU A 234 -7.70 -9.00 14.71
C LEU A 234 -8.96 -8.58 15.48
N ALA A 235 -8.79 -7.83 16.58
CA ALA A 235 -9.91 -7.28 17.34
C ALA A 235 -10.74 -6.29 16.50
N LEU A 236 -10.09 -5.36 15.80
CA LEU A 236 -10.79 -4.42 14.91
C LEU A 236 -11.60 -5.14 13.82
N LEU A 237 -11.01 -6.17 13.21
CA LEU A 237 -11.69 -6.99 12.18
C LEU A 237 -12.85 -7.79 12.76
N ALA A 238 -12.72 -8.35 13.97
CA ALA A 238 -13.81 -9.06 14.66
C ALA A 238 -14.97 -8.12 15.00
N ASP A 239 -14.66 -6.87 15.34
CA ASP A 239 -15.59 -5.76 15.55
C ASP A 239 -16.10 -5.13 14.23
N ARG A 240 -15.89 -5.81 13.09
CA ARG A 240 -16.40 -5.44 11.76
C ARG A 240 -15.85 -4.12 11.20
N ASN A 241 -14.72 -3.63 11.72
CA ASN A 241 -14.06 -2.47 11.14
C ASN A 241 -13.51 -2.81 9.75
N VAL A 242 -13.66 -1.87 8.81
CA VAL A 242 -13.02 -1.96 7.49
C VAL A 242 -11.63 -1.38 7.60
N MET A 243 -10.63 -2.21 7.39
CA MET A 243 -9.23 -1.82 7.33
C MET A 243 -8.86 -1.34 5.91
N GLU A 244 -7.70 -0.73 5.77
CA GLU A 244 -7.26 -0.11 4.50
C GLU A 244 -6.91 -1.10 3.37
N THR A 245 -6.73 -2.38 3.68
CA THR A 245 -6.44 -3.46 2.71
C THR A 245 -7.07 -4.77 3.17
N ASP A 246 -6.97 -5.80 2.33
CA ASP A 246 -7.32 -7.16 2.68
C ASP A 246 -6.27 -7.76 3.62
N TYR A 247 -6.67 -7.92 4.88
CA TYR A 247 -5.88 -8.63 5.87
C TYR A 247 -6.27 -10.12 5.88
N PRO A 248 -5.34 -11.05 5.64
CA PRO A 248 -5.59 -12.49 5.74
C PRO A 248 -5.67 -12.90 7.22
N ALA A 249 -6.81 -12.61 7.86
CA ALA A 249 -6.96 -12.65 9.29
C ALA A 249 -6.87 -14.05 9.90
N ALA A 250 -7.17 -15.12 9.16
CA ALA A 250 -6.94 -16.48 9.64
C ALA A 250 -5.44 -16.78 9.73
N ARG A 251 -4.66 -16.40 8.71
CA ARG A 251 -3.19 -16.47 8.76
C ARG A 251 -2.61 -15.59 9.87
N LEU A 252 -3.12 -14.38 10.05
CA LEU A 252 -2.65 -13.47 11.12
C LEU A 252 -3.00 -13.98 12.53
N MET A 253 -4.16 -14.63 12.70
CA MET A 253 -4.52 -15.30 13.95
C MET A 253 -3.50 -16.40 14.27
N ALA A 254 -3.21 -17.28 13.31
CA ALA A 254 -2.22 -18.34 13.49
C ALA A 254 -0.81 -17.78 13.78
N GLU A 255 -0.44 -16.65 13.15
CA GLU A 255 0.80 -15.95 13.42
C GLU A 255 0.86 -15.37 14.83
N ALA A 256 -0.20 -14.68 15.27
CA ALA A 256 -0.30 -14.12 16.61
C ALA A 256 -0.22 -15.21 17.69
N GLU A 257 -0.86 -16.36 17.47
CA GLU A 257 -0.75 -17.50 18.39
C GLU A 257 0.64 -18.11 18.42
N THR A 258 1.29 -18.21 17.25
CA THR A 258 2.68 -18.65 17.16
C THR A 258 3.61 -17.69 17.91
N LEU A 259 3.40 -16.38 17.77
CA LEU A 259 4.14 -15.37 18.54
C LEU A 259 3.93 -15.53 20.05
N ALA A 260 2.68 -15.67 20.50
CA ALA A 260 2.37 -15.84 21.91
C ALA A 260 3.04 -17.09 22.49
N LYS A 261 2.97 -18.21 21.76
CA LYS A 261 3.63 -19.47 22.14
C LYS A 261 5.16 -19.31 22.20
N ASN A 262 5.76 -18.75 21.16
CA ASN A 262 7.21 -18.62 21.06
C ASN A 262 7.78 -17.63 22.08
N LEU A 263 7.06 -16.55 22.40
CA LEU A 263 7.43 -15.63 23.48
C LEU A 263 7.44 -16.36 24.84
N ALA A 264 6.45 -17.19 25.11
CA ALA A 264 6.40 -17.98 26.35
C ALA A 264 7.56 -18.99 26.45
N THR A 265 8.05 -19.51 25.32
CA THR A 265 9.17 -20.46 25.25
C THR A 265 10.52 -19.79 24.93
N LYS A 266 10.58 -18.45 24.87
CA LYS A 266 11.76 -17.66 24.50
C LYS A 266 12.37 -18.04 23.15
N GLN A 267 11.53 -18.44 22.20
CA GLN A 267 11.91 -18.76 20.82
C GLN A 267 11.67 -17.56 19.90
N GLN A 268 12.51 -17.41 18.88
CA GLN A 268 12.32 -16.40 17.84
C GLN A 268 11.30 -16.89 16.80
N THR A 269 10.34 -16.05 16.43
CA THR A 269 9.32 -16.39 15.43
C THR A 269 9.75 -15.98 14.04
N TYR A 270 10.29 -14.77 13.92
CA TYR A 270 10.79 -14.24 12.66
C TYR A 270 12.23 -14.70 12.50
N THR A 271 12.49 -15.53 11.49
CA THR A 271 13.82 -16.08 11.21
C THR A 271 14.05 -16.07 9.69
N PRO A 272 15.30 -16.16 9.21
CA PRO A 272 15.56 -16.22 7.77
C PRO A 272 14.89 -17.40 7.05
N GLN A 273 14.53 -18.47 7.78
CA GLN A 273 13.85 -19.65 7.22
C GLN A 273 12.35 -19.44 7.06
N ARG A 274 11.77 -18.41 7.70
CA ARG A 274 10.34 -18.08 7.61
C ARG A 274 10.15 -17.07 6.48
N ASP A 275 9.93 -17.58 5.26
CA ASP A 275 9.64 -16.76 4.08
C ASP A 275 8.19 -16.29 4.00
N GLY A 276 7.94 -15.28 3.17
CA GLY A 276 6.61 -14.71 2.94
C GLY A 276 6.50 -13.25 3.39
N GLN A 277 5.27 -12.78 3.57
CA GLN A 277 4.97 -11.38 3.92
C GLN A 277 4.50 -11.25 5.36
N PHE A 278 5.04 -10.29 6.12
CA PHE A 278 4.73 -10.09 7.52
C PHE A 278 4.42 -8.63 7.82
N TRP A 279 3.39 -8.40 8.64
CA TRP A 279 3.14 -7.10 9.26
C TRP A 279 3.86 -7.07 10.60
N LEU A 280 4.92 -6.28 10.68
CA LEU A 280 5.78 -6.20 11.86
C LEU A 280 5.58 -4.86 12.55
N THR A 281 5.67 -4.89 13.88
CA THR A 281 5.97 -3.71 14.67
C THR A 281 7.35 -3.88 15.29
N ILE A 282 8.26 -2.99 14.93
CA ILE A 282 9.67 -3.06 15.29
C ILE A 282 9.94 -2.01 16.37
N PRO A 283 10.29 -2.42 17.61
CA PRO A 283 10.61 -1.46 18.67
C PRO A 283 11.91 -0.73 18.33
N THR A 284 11.91 0.59 18.54
CA THR A 284 13.10 1.44 18.37
C THR A 284 13.21 2.43 19.52
N ALA A 285 14.37 3.09 19.65
CA ALA A 285 14.56 4.16 20.63
C ALA A 285 13.61 5.36 20.41
N ASP A 286 13.23 5.62 19.16
CA ASP A 286 12.33 6.70 18.75
C ASP A 286 10.84 6.27 18.76
N GLY A 287 10.54 5.11 19.37
CA GLY A 287 9.22 4.50 19.39
C GLY A 287 9.05 3.35 18.38
N PRO A 288 7.96 2.58 18.48
CA PRO A 288 7.73 1.44 17.59
C PRO A 288 7.44 1.90 16.15
N GLY A 289 8.10 1.27 15.18
CA GLY A 289 7.82 1.44 13.75
C GLY A 289 6.98 0.29 13.22
N VAL A 290 5.83 0.58 12.61
CA VAL A 290 5.02 -0.41 11.87
C VAL A 290 5.55 -0.53 10.45
N GLY A 291 5.57 -1.73 9.89
CA GLY A 291 5.91 -1.94 8.48
C GLY A 291 5.48 -3.31 7.97
N ARG A 292 5.39 -3.45 6.65
CA ARG A 292 5.19 -4.73 5.97
C ARG A 292 6.53 -5.13 5.34
N ILE A 293 6.92 -6.37 5.57
CA ILE A 293 8.19 -6.92 5.07
C ILE A 293 7.92 -8.17 4.24
N PHE A 294 8.63 -8.33 3.13
CA PHE A 294 8.70 -9.54 2.34
C PHE A 294 10.06 -10.19 2.55
N ILE A 295 10.05 -11.47 2.91
CA ILE A 295 11.21 -12.34 3.07
C ILE A 295 11.19 -13.37 1.92
N PRO A 296 12.21 -13.42 1.06
CA PRO A 296 12.26 -14.37 -0.04
C PRO A 296 12.55 -15.79 0.46
N LYS A 297 12.18 -16.79 -0.35
CA LYS A 297 12.50 -18.20 -0.08
C LYS A 297 14.00 -18.46 -0.11
N GLY A 298 14.44 -19.40 0.72
CA GLY A 298 15.78 -19.97 0.62
C GLY A 298 16.92 -19.07 1.09
N LEU A 299 16.67 -18.10 1.98
CA LEU A 299 17.75 -17.39 2.66
C LEU A 299 18.64 -18.38 3.41
N LYS A 300 19.95 -18.33 3.12
CA LYS A 300 20.93 -19.25 3.69
C LYS A 300 21.73 -18.56 4.79
N PRO A 301 21.99 -19.23 5.93
CA PRO A 301 22.97 -18.74 6.91
C PRO A 301 24.30 -18.39 6.24
N GLY A 302 24.89 -17.26 6.61
CA GLY A 302 26.18 -16.80 6.07
C GLY A 302 26.14 -16.19 4.66
N LYS A 303 25.00 -16.22 3.95
CA LYS A 303 24.84 -15.54 2.66
C LYS A 303 23.92 -14.33 2.83
N THR A 304 24.50 -13.14 2.72
CA THR A 304 23.74 -11.90 2.79
C THR A 304 23.03 -11.58 1.47
N VAL A 305 21.89 -10.89 1.56
CA VAL A 305 21.07 -10.45 0.42
C VAL A 305 20.79 -8.94 0.48
N PRO A 306 20.53 -8.30 -0.67
CA PRO A 306 20.06 -6.93 -0.72
C PRO A 306 18.71 -6.74 -0.03
N MET A 307 18.47 -5.52 0.46
CA MET A 307 17.17 -5.08 0.98
C MET A 307 16.72 -3.83 0.24
N VAL A 308 15.49 -3.84 -0.25
CA VAL A 308 14.80 -2.64 -0.76
C VAL A 308 13.92 -2.07 0.34
N VAL A 309 14.04 -0.77 0.59
CA VAL A 309 13.17 0.00 1.47
C VAL A 309 12.27 0.88 0.59
N ALA A 310 10.96 0.75 0.73
CA ALA A 310 9.97 1.42 -0.11
C ALA A 310 9.05 2.35 0.70
N LEU A 311 9.16 3.67 0.47
CA LEU A 311 8.44 4.71 1.22
C LEU A 311 7.23 5.23 0.45
N HIS A 312 6.04 4.96 0.95
CA HIS A 312 4.77 5.31 0.30
C HIS A 312 4.52 6.83 0.25
N GLY A 313 3.64 7.25 -0.67
CA GLY A 313 3.14 8.63 -0.76
C GLY A 313 2.15 9.02 0.34
N ALA A 314 1.74 10.29 0.37
CA ALA A 314 0.77 10.78 1.35
C ALA A 314 -0.58 10.06 1.19
N GLY A 315 -1.20 9.71 2.32
CA GLY A 315 -2.47 8.95 2.33
C GLY A 315 -2.31 7.43 2.16
N GLY A 316 -1.10 6.94 1.87
CA GLY A 316 -0.78 5.51 1.85
C GLY A 316 -0.41 4.95 3.22
N SER A 317 -0.04 3.67 3.24
CA SER A 317 0.47 2.93 4.39
C SER A 317 1.58 1.96 3.96
N GLU A 318 2.08 1.13 4.87
CA GLU A 318 2.99 0.02 4.58
C GLU A 318 2.48 -0.96 3.50
N ASN A 319 1.18 -0.92 3.21
CA ASN A 319 0.56 -1.79 2.22
C ASN A 319 0.70 -1.26 0.79
N MET A 320 0.98 0.03 0.59
CA MET A 320 0.85 0.67 -0.73
C MET A 320 1.79 0.07 -1.79
N PHE A 321 3.05 -0.21 -1.43
CA PHE A 321 4.01 -0.87 -2.34
C PHE A 321 3.77 -2.38 -2.49
N PHE A 322 3.05 -2.99 -1.54
CA PHE A 322 2.76 -4.43 -1.56
C PHE A 322 1.52 -4.75 -2.38
N ASP A 323 0.50 -3.89 -2.31
CA ASP A 323 -0.80 -4.15 -2.92
C ASP A 323 -1.07 -3.24 -4.13
N GLY A 324 -0.49 -2.03 -4.19
CA GLY A 324 -0.64 -1.07 -5.29
C GLY A 324 0.68 -0.80 -6.02
N TYR A 325 0.80 0.38 -6.63
CA TYR A 325 1.97 0.81 -7.41
C TYR A 325 2.40 -0.23 -8.47
N GLY A 326 1.42 -0.76 -9.19
CA GLY A 326 1.61 -1.86 -10.12
C GLY A 326 1.16 -3.21 -9.59
N ASP A 327 0.11 -3.23 -8.75
CA ASP A 327 -0.39 -4.43 -8.09
C ASP A 327 0.76 -5.22 -7.42
N GLY A 328 1.57 -4.53 -6.61
CA GLY A 328 2.70 -5.12 -5.89
C GLY A 328 3.94 -5.42 -6.73
N TYR A 329 4.14 -4.71 -7.86
CA TYR A 329 5.25 -4.96 -8.79
C TYR A 329 6.62 -5.05 -8.11
N ILE A 330 6.94 -4.14 -7.16
CA ILE A 330 8.24 -4.16 -6.48
C ILE A 330 8.46 -5.44 -5.66
N VAL A 331 7.41 -5.99 -5.04
CA VAL A 331 7.49 -7.21 -4.24
C VAL A 331 7.70 -8.41 -5.14
N LYS A 332 6.97 -8.51 -6.25
CA LYS A 332 7.16 -9.54 -7.29
C LYS A 332 8.61 -9.53 -7.81
N GLN A 333 9.17 -8.35 -8.05
CA GLN A 333 10.56 -8.22 -8.51
C GLN A 333 11.60 -8.56 -7.43
N CYS A 334 11.33 -8.25 -6.16
CA CYS A 334 12.16 -8.68 -5.03
C CYS A 334 12.14 -10.20 -4.86
N GLU A 335 10.97 -10.84 -5.02
CA GLU A 335 10.84 -12.30 -5.01
C GLU A 335 11.70 -12.96 -6.09
N GLU A 336 11.59 -12.53 -7.34
CA GLU A 336 12.38 -13.04 -8.47
C GLU A 336 13.90 -12.93 -8.24
N ARG A 337 14.34 -11.89 -7.52
CA ARG A 337 15.76 -11.61 -7.25
C ARG A 337 16.28 -12.21 -5.94
N GLY A 338 15.40 -12.74 -5.10
CA GLY A 338 15.75 -13.17 -3.75
C GLY A 338 16.17 -12.01 -2.85
N TRP A 339 15.53 -10.84 -2.99
CA TRP A 339 15.76 -9.66 -2.16
C TRP A 339 14.71 -9.52 -1.08
N ILE A 340 15.09 -8.91 0.04
CA ILE A 340 14.14 -8.51 1.09
C ILE A 340 13.49 -7.18 0.68
N CYS A 341 12.19 -7.00 0.92
CA CYS A 341 11.51 -5.73 0.70
C CYS A 341 10.85 -5.25 2.00
N LEU A 342 11.14 -4.04 2.46
CA LEU A 342 10.55 -3.40 3.62
C LEU A 342 9.76 -2.17 3.18
N ALA A 343 8.48 -2.09 3.53
CA ALA A 343 7.69 -0.87 3.44
C ALA A 343 7.32 -0.39 4.86
N PRO A 344 7.97 0.67 5.39
CA PRO A 344 7.57 1.28 6.65
C PRO A 344 6.27 2.06 6.52
N ARG A 345 5.49 2.09 7.60
CA ARG A 345 4.36 3.00 7.77
C ARG A 345 4.87 4.35 8.25
N GLY A 346 4.68 5.41 7.44
CA GLY A 346 4.96 6.77 7.86
C GLY A 346 3.89 7.31 8.82
N PRO A 347 4.20 8.30 9.69
CA PRO A 347 3.24 8.90 10.64
C PRO A 347 2.19 9.82 9.97
N GLY A 348 2.01 9.74 8.66
CA GLY A 348 1.24 10.70 7.86
C GLY A 348 2.12 11.86 7.37
N LEU A 349 1.53 13.07 7.25
CA LEU A 349 2.13 14.21 6.55
C LEU A 349 3.35 14.82 7.29
N VAL A 350 3.43 14.65 8.61
CA VAL A 350 4.49 15.24 9.46
C VAL A 350 5.26 14.14 10.15
N GLY A 351 6.58 14.15 9.98
CA GLY A 351 7.49 13.17 10.56
C GLY A 351 7.88 12.06 9.59
N THR A 352 8.66 11.12 10.08
CA THR A 352 9.12 9.94 9.35
C THR A 352 8.97 8.71 10.23
N ALA A 353 8.84 7.52 9.64
CA ALA A 353 9.03 6.28 10.40
C ALA A 353 10.42 6.29 11.09
N PRO A 354 10.60 5.58 12.22
CA PRO A 354 11.89 5.46 12.89
C PRO A 354 12.83 4.51 12.12
N LEU A 355 13.08 4.83 10.84
CA LEU A 355 13.70 3.93 9.86
C LEU A 355 15.11 3.50 10.28
N ALA A 356 15.89 4.38 10.90
CA ALA A 356 17.23 4.03 11.38
C ALA A 356 17.18 2.84 12.35
N GLY A 357 16.35 2.95 13.39
CA GLY A 357 16.16 1.89 14.38
C GLY A 357 15.48 0.64 13.79
N MET A 358 14.54 0.80 12.86
CA MET A 358 13.94 -0.33 12.16
C MET A 358 14.99 -1.12 11.36
N LEU A 359 15.85 -0.42 10.62
CA LEU A 359 16.93 -1.04 9.87
C LEU A 359 17.91 -1.72 10.82
N ASP A 360 18.31 -1.08 11.92
CA ASP A 360 19.21 -1.66 12.92
C ASP A 360 18.68 -3.00 13.45
N GLN A 361 17.39 -3.07 13.80
CA GLN A 361 16.76 -4.31 14.25
C GLN A 361 16.68 -5.38 13.15
N LEU A 362 16.38 -4.99 11.91
CA LEU A 362 16.19 -5.94 10.81
C LEU A 362 17.50 -6.51 10.27
N VAL A 363 18.59 -5.75 10.25
CA VAL A 363 19.90 -6.25 9.80
C VAL A 363 20.55 -7.20 10.82
N GLU A 364 20.17 -7.13 12.09
CA GLU A 364 20.52 -8.15 13.10
C GLU A 364 19.64 -9.39 12.95
N ARG A 365 18.39 -9.21 12.47
CA ARG A 365 17.42 -10.30 12.37
C ARG A 365 17.55 -11.15 11.11
N TYR A 366 17.91 -10.53 10.00
CA TYR A 366 17.97 -11.15 8.68
C TYR A 366 19.36 -10.98 8.06
N PRO A 367 19.81 -11.90 7.18
CA PRO A 367 21.11 -11.81 6.53
C PRO A 367 21.09 -10.72 5.45
N VAL A 368 21.06 -9.46 5.86
CA VAL A 368 21.04 -8.30 4.98
C VAL A 368 22.47 -7.85 4.73
N ASP A 369 22.82 -7.64 3.46
CA ASP A 369 24.06 -6.97 3.10
C ASP A 369 23.89 -5.47 3.37
N ARG A 370 24.52 -4.97 4.45
CA ARG A 370 24.41 -3.57 4.88
C ARG A 370 24.89 -2.58 3.80
N SER A 371 25.76 -3.02 2.89
CA SER A 371 26.22 -2.22 1.76
C SER A 371 25.26 -2.20 0.57
N LYS A 372 24.15 -2.95 0.63
CA LYS A 372 23.16 -3.14 -0.44
C LYS A 372 21.73 -2.87 0.06
N ILE A 373 21.57 -1.86 0.93
CA ILE A 373 20.27 -1.32 1.30
C ILE A 373 19.90 -0.26 0.27
N LEU A 374 18.82 -0.48 -0.46
CA LEU A 374 18.36 0.34 -1.59
C LEU A 374 17.09 1.06 -1.18
N LEU A 375 17.01 2.38 -1.36
CA LEU A 375 15.86 3.16 -0.92
C LEU A 375 15.09 3.68 -2.13
N VAL A 376 13.77 3.50 -2.14
CA VAL A 376 12.87 4.12 -3.12
C VAL A 376 11.70 4.77 -2.40
N GLY A 377 11.30 5.96 -2.85
CA GLY A 377 10.12 6.64 -2.29
C GLY A 377 9.30 7.34 -3.36
N HIS A 378 7.99 7.42 -3.13
CA HIS A 378 7.03 8.13 -3.99
C HIS A 378 6.48 9.39 -3.33
N SER A 379 6.41 10.52 -4.03
CA SER A 379 5.74 11.75 -3.55
C SER A 379 6.26 12.21 -2.17
N MET A 380 5.44 12.16 -1.12
CA MET A 380 5.88 12.35 0.28
C MET A 380 7.06 11.42 0.64
N GLY A 381 6.97 10.15 0.29
CA GLY A 381 8.04 9.17 0.47
C GLY A 381 9.31 9.52 -0.31
N ALA A 382 9.22 10.17 -1.47
CA ALA A 382 10.40 10.68 -2.17
C ALA A 382 11.10 11.79 -1.36
N ALA A 383 10.33 12.72 -0.77
CA ALA A 383 10.88 13.75 0.12
C ALA A 383 11.52 13.13 1.37
N GLN A 384 10.89 12.10 1.94
CA GLN A 384 11.46 11.34 3.05
C GLN A 384 12.74 10.60 2.65
N SER A 385 12.80 10.02 1.45
CA SER A 385 14.01 9.38 0.94
C SER A 385 15.17 10.36 0.86
N ILE A 386 14.93 11.59 0.38
CA ILE A 386 15.96 12.64 0.34
C ILE A 386 16.34 13.12 1.75
N ALA A 387 15.39 13.18 2.69
CA ALA A 387 15.71 13.50 4.08
C ALA A 387 16.56 12.40 4.75
N PHE A 388 16.26 11.12 4.50
CA PHE A 388 17.04 10.00 5.02
C PHE A 388 18.42 9.92 4.40
N ALA A 389 18.56 10.13 3.10
CA ALA A 389 19.86 10.20 2.43
C ALA A 389 20.81 11.21 3.11
N GLN A 390 20.28 12.35 3.55
CA GLN A 390 21.08 13.40 4.21
C GLN A 390 21.33 13.15 5.71
N ARG A 391 20.50 12.35 6.38
CA ARG A 391 20.63 12.03 7.80
C ARG A 391 21.43 10.76 8.04
N LEU A 392 21.38 9.83 7.08
CA LEU A 392 21.92 8.47 7.13
C LEU A 392 22.68 8.15 5.82
N PRO A 393 23.66 8.99 5.39
CA PRO A 393 24.28 8.88 4.08
C PRO A 393 24.97 7.53 3.82
N ASP A 394 25.56 6.92 4.86
CA ASP A 394 26.28 5.65 4.75
C ASP A 394 25.37 4.41 4.85
N ARG A 395 24.06 4.61 5.02
CA ARG A 395 23.09 3.50 5.21
C ARG A 395 22.49 2.99 3.92
N PHE A 396 22.64 3.71 2.82
CA PHE A 396 22.02 3.37 1.55
C PHE A 396 23.06 3.22 0.45
N ALA A 397 22.90 2.19 -0.37
CA ALA A 397 23.69 2.01 -1.58
C ALA A 397 23.21 2.96 -2.69
N MET A 398 21.91 3.22 -2.75
CA MET A 398 21.28 4.08 -3.76
C MET A 398 19.94 4.61 -3.27
N VAL A 399 19.57 5.81 -3.72
CA VAL A 399 18.27 6.43 -3.40
C VAL A 399 17.51 6.78 -4.68
N ALA A 400 16.29 6.27 -4.80
CA ALA A 400 15.36 6.58 -5.86
C ALA A 400 14.20 7.47 -5.35
N ALA A 401 13.95 8.57 -6.04
CA ALA A 401 12.87 9.51 -5.76
C ALA A 401 11.90 9.58 -6.96
N LEU A 402 10.67 9.13 -6.76
CA LEU A 402 9.65 9.01 -7.81
C LEU A 402 8.51 10.01 -7.59
N GLY A 403 8.13 10.76 -8.63
CA GLY A 403 7.00 11.68 -8.58
C GLY A 403 7.09 12.69 -7.42
N GLY A 404 8.29 13.18 -7.12
CA GLY A 404 8.55 13.96 -5.92
C GLY A 404 9.93 14.60 -5.90
N GLY A 405 10.30 15.19 -4.77
CA GLY A 405 11.58 15.85 -4.62
C GLY A 405 11.92 16.08 -3.16
N GLY A 406 12.89 16.92 -2.89
CA GLY A 406 13.28 17.32 -1.54
C GLY A 406 14.29 18.45 -1.61
N SER A 407 14.62 19.02 -0.45
CA SER A 407 15.68 20.02 -0.36
C SER A 407 16.99 19.38 0.07
N ILE A 408 18.07 19.69 -0.65
CA ILE A 408 19.43 19.34 -0.25
C ILE A 408 19.98 20.47 0.60
N ARG A 409 20.29 20.17 1.86
CA ARG A 409 20.90 21.14 2.77
C ARG A 409 22.39 21.27 2.46
N LYS A 410 22.91 22.51 2.51
CA LYS A 410 24.32 22.80 2.19
C LYS A 410 25.32 22.04 3.07
N ASP A 411 24.99 21.86 4.35
CA ASP A 411 25.80 21.11 5.33
C ASP A 411 25.87 19.60 5.04
N SER A 412 24.88 19.06 4.33
CA SER A 412 24.83 17.63 3.97
C SER A 412 25.47 17.30 2.62
N ALA A 413 25.78 18.31 1.80
CA ALA A 413 26.21 18.12 0.41
C ALA A 413 27.44 17.21 0.27
N ALA A 414 28.45 17.40 1.12
CA ALA A 414 29.65 16.58 1.11
C ALA A 414 29.37 15.12 1.49
N ALA A 415 28.45 14.89 2.44
CA ALA A 415 28.13 13.57 2.95
C ALA A 415 27.40 12.70 1.91
N ILE A 416 26.57 13.31 1.06
CA ILE A 416 25.83 12.60 0.00
C ILE A 416 26.55 12.61 -1.36
N ALA A 417 27.74 13.21 -1.47
CA ALA A 417 28.39 13.44 -2.76
C ALA A 417 28.67 12.14 -3.53
N GLN A 418 28.90 11.03 -2.83
CA GLN A 418 29.17 9.71 -3.43
C GLN A 418 27.93 8.81 -3.53
N LEU A 419 26.81 9.20 -2.91
CA LEU A 419 25.58 8.41 -2.90
C LEU A 419 24.90 8.54 -4.28
N PRO A 420 24.67 7.44 -5.02
CA PRO A 420 23.93 7.47 -6.28
C PRO A 420 22.45 7.80 -6.08
N PHE A 421 21.91 8.62 -6.97
CA PHE A 421 20.48 8.96 -7.01
C PHE A 421 19.85 8.60 -8.34
N PHE A 422 18.62 8.10 -8.29
CA PHE A 422 17.70 8.04 -9.43
C PHE A 422 16.50 8.94 -9.16
N ILE A 423 16.12 9.76 -10.14
CA ILE A 423 14.95 10.62 -10.04
C ILE A 423 14.06 10.34 -11.25
N GLY A 424 12.85 9.84 -10.98
CA GLY A 424 11.84 9.56 -12.01
C GLY A 424 10.61 10.43 -11.81
N VAL A 425 10.11 11.07 -12.86
CA VAL A 425 8.89 11.87 -12.77
C VAL A 425 8.11 11.87 -14.08
N GLY A 426 6.79 11.86 -14.01
CA GLY A 426 5.95 11.99 -15.19
C GLY A 426 5.90 13.43 -15.70
N THR A 427 5.84 13.65 -17.01
CA THR A 427 5.72 15.02 -17.56
C THR A 427 4.36 15.66 -17.27
N ASP A 428 3.37 14.85 -16.88
CA ASP A 428 2.02 15.27 -16.51
C ASP A 428 1.78 15.25 -14.99
N ASP A 429 2.82 14.94 -14.22
CA ASP A 429 2.84 14.93 -12.76
C ASP A 429 2.96 16.37 -12.20
N PHE A 430 2.13 16.71 -11.21
CA PHE A 430 2.22 18.00 -10.53
C PHE A 430 3.55 18.21 -9.80
N ALA A 431 4.28 17.13 -9.48
CA ALA A 431 5.58 17.15 -8.81
C ALA A 431 6.77 17.36 -9.77
N LEU A 432 6.56 17.49 -11.08
CA LEU A 432 7.61 17.66 -12.10
C LEU A 432 8.64 18.75 -11.74
N ASN A 433 8.17 19.92 -11.31
CA ASN A 433 9.05 21.02 -10.95
C ASN A 433 9.88 20.72 -9.69
N SER A 434 9.31 20.00 -8.73
CA SER A 434 10.03 19.56 -7.52
C SER A 434 11.14 18.57 -7.86
N SER A 435 10.89 17.62 -8.77
CA SER A 435 11.90 16.66 -9.23
C SER A 435 13.03 17.34 -10.02
N ARG A 436 12.69 18.28 -10.92
CA ARG A 436 13.68 19.11 -11.64
C ARG A 436 14.53 19.95 -10.68
N SER A 437 13.90 20.52 -9.65
CA SER A 437 14.59 21.28 -8.60
C SER A 437 15.56 20.40 -7.81
N LEU A 438 15.14 19.19 -7.41
CA LEU A 438 16.01 18.23 -6.74
C LEU A 438 17.23 17.89 -7.59
N ARG A 439 17.06 17.58 -8.88
CA ARG A 439 18.17 17.32 -9.81
C ARG A 439 19.18 18.47 -9.78
N LYS A 440 18.71 19.72 -9.90
CA LYS A 440 19.56 20.91 -9.88
C LYS A 440 20.31 21.03 -8.55
N GLN A 441 19.65 20.76 -7.42
CA GLN A 441 20.26 20.83 -6.10
C GLN A 441 21.34 19.74 -5.91
N LEU A 442 21.13 18.52 -6.40
CA LEU A 442 22.15 17.46 -6.36
C LEU A 442 23.37 17.79 -7.22
N GLN A 443 23.15 18.40 -8.40
CA GLN A 443 24.24 18.91 -9.23
C GLN A 443 25.04 20.01 -8.51
N GLN A 444 24.35 20.95 -7.86
CA GLN A 444 24.98 22.01 -7.06
C GLN A 444 25.72 21.46 -5.83
N ALA A 445 25.27 20.33 -5.29
CA ALA A 445 25.93 19.60 -4.21
C ALA A 445 27.11 18.72 -4.70
N ASN A 446 27.44 18.75 -5.99
CA ASN A 446 28.50 17.96 -6.62
C ASN A 446 28.35 16.43 -6.45
N VAL A 447 27.11 15.94 -6.39
CA VAL A 447 26.81 14.51 -6.34
C VAL A 447 27.27 13.85 -7.64
N LYS A 448 28.05 12.77 -7.51
CA LYS A 448 28.78 12.15 -8.63
C LYS A 448 27.90 11.32 -9.57
N SER A 449 26.81 10.76 -9.07
CA SER A 449 25.93 9.89 -9.86
C SER A 449 24.47 10.29 -9.64
N VAL A 450 23.87 10.91 -10.66
CA VAL A 450 22.46 11.29 -10.67
C VAL A 450 21.87 10.90 -12.01
N GLU A 451 20.98 9.91 -11.99
CA GLU A 451 20.13 9.57 -13.13
C GLU A 451 18.79 10.32 -13.00
N PHE A 452 18.37 10.98 -14.07
CA PHE A 452 17.11 11.73 -14.10
C PHE A 452 16.33 11.38 -15.36
N LYS A 453 15.11 10.87 -15.18
CA LYS A 453 14.24 10.45 -16.27
C LYS A 453 12.86 11.08 -16.15
N GLU A 454 12.43 11.76 -17.20
CA GLU A 454 11.06 12.26 -17.35
C GLU A 454 10.27 11.28 -18.22
N TYR A 455 9.14 10.79 -17.71
CA TYR A 455 8.28 9.82 -18.38
C TYR A 455 7.17 10.57 -19.12
N PRO A 456 7.16 10.56 -20.47
CA PRO A 456 6.22 11.34 -21.25
C PRO A 456 4.78 10.92 -20.96
N LYS A 457 3.93 11.92 -20.68
CA LYS A 457 2.50 11.76 -20.45
C LYS A 457 2.17 10.72 -19.38
N ILE A 458 2.91 10.73 -18.27
CA ILE A 458 2.60 9.96 -17.08
C ILE A 458 2.22 10.93 -15.97
N GLU A 459 1.20 10.58 -15.19
CA GLU A 459 0.74 11.36 -14.04
C GLU A 459 1.33 10.84 -12.71
N HIS A 460 0.81 11.36 -11.60
CA HIS A 460 1.40 11.22 -10.27
C HIS A 460 1.35 9.82 -9.66
N ILE A 461 0.40 8.93 -10.00
CA ILE A 461 0.35 7.58 -9.39
C ILE A 461 1.07 6.53 -10.23
N VAL A 462 0.80 6.51 -11.53
CA VAL A 462 1.34 5.53 -12.49
C VAL A 462 2.85 5.69 -12.66
N ILE A 463 3.41 6.87 -12.35
CA ILE A 463 4.86 7.09 -12.35
C ILE A 463 5.63 6.04 -11.56
N VAL A 464 5.08 5.52 -10.46
CA VAL A 464 5.77 4.49 -9.69
C VAL A 464 5.91 3.22 -10.50
N ARG A 465 4.82 2.73 -11.09
CA ARG A 465 4.84 1.51 -11.92
C ARG A 465 5.74 1.66 -13.15
N GLU A 466 5.68 2.81 -13.81
CA GLU A 466 6.47 3.08 -15.03
C GLU A 466 7.97 3.23 -14.74
N ALA A 467 8.33 3.82 -13.59
CA ALA A 467 9.73 4.03 -13.25
C ALA A 467 10.40 2.86 -12.53
N LEU A 468 9.64 1.99 -11.85
CA LEU A 468 10.20 0.87 -11.09
C LEU A 468 11.11 -0.07 -11.91
N PRO A 469 10.80 -0.43 -13.18
CA PRO A 469 11.71 -1.23 -14.00
C PRO A 469 13.11 -0.59 -14.15
N ASP A 470 13.18 0.71 -14.39
CA ASP A 470 14.45 1.44 -14.52
C ASP A 470 15.17 1.54 -13.17
N VAL A 471 14.43 1.83 -12.09
CA VAL A 471 14.97 1.88 -10.72
C VAL A 471 15.60 0.54 -10.34
N LEU A 472 14.89 -0.57 -10.58
CA LEU A 472 15.37 -1.91 -10.25
C LEU A 472 16.56 -2.31 -11.12
N ALA A 473 16.59 -1.89 -12.39
CA ALA A 473 17.76 -2.09 -13.25
C ALA A 473 18.98 -1.31 -12.72
N ALA A 474 18.78 -0.06 -12.30
CA ALA A 474 19.83 0.76 -11.71
C ALA A 474 20.36 0.17 -10.39
N PHE A 475 19.45 -0.28 -9.51
CA PHE A 475 19.78 -1.00 -8.29
C PHE A 475 20.58 -2.27 -8.59
N GLN A 476 20.12 -3.09 -9.54
CA GLN A 476 20.78 -4.34 -9.92
C GLN A 476 22.18 -4.10 -10.45
N LYS A 477 22.37 -3.09 -11.31
CA LYS A 477 23.67 -2.70 -11.87
C LYS A 477 24.66 -2.27 -10.77
N LEU A 478 24.18 -1.60 -9.73
CA LEU A 478 25.01 -1.12 -8.65
C LEU A 478 25.54 -2.26 -7.76
N ILE A 479 24.71 -3.26 -7.49
CA ILE A 479 25.00 -4.28 -6.47
C ILE A 479 25.59 -5.58 -7.02
N GLN A 480 25.75 -5.69 -8.35
CA GLN A 480 26.46 -6.81 -8.97
C GLN A 480 27.94 -6.81 -8.53
N PRO A 481 28.56 -7.99 -8.32
CA PRO A 481 30.00 -8.06 -8.11
C PRO A 481 30.72 -7.42 -9.30
N LYS A 482 31.65 -6.51 -9.02
CA LYS A 482 32.52 -5.92 -10.04
C LYS A 482 33.52 -6.93 -10.58
#